data_AF-A0AAJ1A9H4-F1
#
_entry.id   AF-A0AAJ1A9H4-F1
#
_cell.length_a   1.000
_cell.length_b   1.000
_cell.length_c   1.000
_cell.angle_alpha   90.00
_cell.angle_beta   90.00
_cell.angle_gamma   90.00
#
_symmetry.space_group_name_H-M   'P 1'
#
loop_
_entity.id
_entity.type
_entity.pdbx_description
1 polymer ?
#
loop_
_entity_poly.entity_id
_entity_poly.type
_entity_poly.pdbx_seq_one_letter_code
_entity_poly.pdbx_strand_id
1 'polypeptide(L)'
;MKNPFVKIAAAGLLMLAPAIAQAAEGYSTANVNMRAGPSTRYPAVAVIPAGSSVEIRGCLSDVNWCDVEFYGGRGWVSGQYVQALYQQRRVYVGPQYYRPLGIPMIRFSVDNYWDRYYRNRDFYRERDRWSRGPDYYYRDRDNRDRDRDNRDRDRNWRERDRDRDGRDRDRDRDGRDRDRDWRDDNQRGDRQRGDLQRGDLQRGDRQGDDRRGDDRRPDRRDFDCRPGDPSCDE
;
A
#
# COMPACT_ATOMS: atom_id res chain seq x y z
N MET A 1 -24.88 -32.85 -87.79
CA MET A 1 -23.47 -32.73 -87.36
C MET A 1 -23.49 -31.85 -86.12
N LYS A 2 -23.41 -32.42 -84.90
CA LYS A 2 -22.18 -32.56 -84.08
C LYS A 2 -21.47 -31.21 -83.85
N ASN A 3 -21.77 -30.58 -82.70
CA ASN A 3 -21.15 -29.37 -82.13
C ASN A 3 -19.63 -29.57 -81.89
N PRO A 4 -18.82 -28.51 -81.74
CA PRO A 4 -18.64 -27.80 -80.44
C PRO A 4 -18.43 -26.26 -80.62
N PHE A 5 -17.94 -25.38 -79.70
CA PHE A 5 -17.33 -25.44 -78.34
C PHE A 5 -17.78 -24.23 -77.46
N VAL A 6 -17.84 -24.44 -76.13
CA VAL A 6 -17.30 -23.62 -75.00
C VAL A 6 -17.27 -22.07 -75.15
N LYS A 7 -18.13 -21.30 -74.47
CA LYS A 7 -18.12 -20.95 -73.02
C LYS A 7 -16.79 -20.34 -72.50
N ILE A 8 -16.56 -19.05 -72.73
CA ILE A 8 -15.56 -18.28 -71.95
C ILE A 8 -16.12 -18.05 -70.55
N ALA A 9 -15.68 -18.86 -69.58
CA ALA A 9 -15.92 -18.59 -68.17
C ALA A 9 -14.90 -17.54 -67.68
N ALA A 10 -15.37 -16.32 -67.42
CA ALA A 10 -14.57 -15.31 -66.74
C ALA A 10 -14.38 -15.72 -65.26
N ALA A 11 -13.29 -16.44 -64.97
CA ALA A 11 -12.89 -16.78 -63.61
C ALA A 11 -12.42 -15.50 -62.90
N GLY A 12 -13.34 -14.84 -62.18
CA GLY A 12 -13.03 -13.67 -61.36
C GLY A 12 -12.07 -14.05 -60.24
N LEU A 13 -10.84 -13.56 -60.32
CA LEU A 13 -9.83 -13.72 -59.29
C LEU A 13 -10.26 -12.92 -58.05
N LEU A 14 -10.82 -13.59 -57.03
CA LEU A 14 -11.08 -12.98 -55.73
C LEU A 14 -9.74 -12.60 -55.08
N MET A 15 -9.34 -11.34 -55.22
CA MET A 15 -8.23 -10.80 -54.45
C MET A 15 -8.65 -10.68 -52.99
N LEU A 16 -8.15 -11.62 -52.18
CA LEU A 16 -8.17 -11.54 -50.72
C LEU A 16 -7.28 -10.36 -50.27
N ALA A 17 -7.85 -9.16 -50.25
CA ALA A 17 -7.20 -8.02 -49.63
C ALA A 17 -6.93 -8.34 -48.14
N PRO A 18 -5.71 -8.11 -47.62
CA PRO A 18 -5.44 -8.32 -46.21
C PRO A 18 -6.31 -7.38 -45.38
N ALA A 19 -7.06 -7.95 -44.43
CA ALA A 19 -7.84 -7.16 -43.48
C ALA A 19 -6.88 -6.32 -42.62
N ILE A 20 -6.83 -5.01 -42.87
CA ILE A 20 -6.06 -4.08 -42.06
C ILE A 20 -6.70 -4.08 -40.66
N ALA A 21 -5.91 -4.40 -39.64
CA ALA A 21 -6.37 -4.37 -38.26
C ALA A 21 -6.70 -2.93 -37.87
N GLN A 22 -7.99 -2.58 -37.87
CA GLN A 22 -8.44 -1.24 -37.49
C GLN A 22 -8.39 -1.10 -35.97
N ALA A 23 -7.78 -0.01 -35.50
CA ALA A 23 -7.87 0.40 -34.11
C ALA A 23 -9.15 1.23 -33.92
N ALA A 24 -9.85 1.03 -32.82
CA ALA A 24 -11.04 1.83 -32.51
C ALA A 24 -10.61 3.16 -31.87
N GLU A 25 -11.21 4.27 -32.29
CA GLU A 25 -10.96 5.55 -31.63
C GLU A 25 -11.65 5.59 -30.26
N GLY A 26 -10.92 6.06 -29.24
CA GLY A 26 -11.44 6.33 -27.91
C GLY A 26 -10.99 7.70 -27.40
N TYR A 27 -11.58 8.14 -26.29
CA TYR A 27 -11.27 9.39 -25.61
C TYR A 27 -11.09 9.16 -24.12
N SER A 28 -10.06 9.73 -23.52
CA SER A 28 -9.85 9.69 -22.07
C SER A 28 -10.95 10.47 -21.34
N THR A 29 -11.45 9.95 -20.22
CA THR A 29 -12.46 10.65 -19.38
C THR A 29 -11.86 11.39 -18.19
N ALA A 30 -10.58 11.17 -17.91
CA ALA A 30 -9.84 11.76 -16.80
C ALA A 30 -8.34 11.84 -17.18
N ASN A 31 -7.55 12.55 -16.36
CA ASN A 31 -6.09 12.50 -16.42
C ASN A 31 -5.63 11.10 -15.99
N VAL A 32 -5.35 10.22 -16.95
CA VAL A 32 -5.15 8.78 -16.69
C VAL A 32 -3.71 8.35 -16.97
N ASN A 33 -3.15 7.55 -16.06
CA ASN A 33 -1.83 6.96 -16.22
C ASN A 33 -1.90 5.83 -17.26
N MET A 34 -1.21 6.01 -18.39
CA MET A 34 -0.89 4.93 -19.32
C MET A 34 0.29 4.13 -18.77
N ARG A 35 0.20 2.80 -18.76
CA ARG A 35 1.12 1.92 -18.03
C ARG A 35 1.85 0.91 -18.92
N ALA A 36 2.95 0.39 -18.41
CA ALA A 36 3.74 -0.64 -19.08
C ALA A 36 3.04 -2.03 -19.13
N GLY A 37 1.88 -2.20 -18.47
CA GLY A 37 1.10 -3.43 -18.48
C GLY A 37 -0.29 -3.25 -17.84
N PRO A 38 -1.15 -4.28 -17.91
CA PRO A 38 -2.58 -4.25 -17.55
C PRO A 38 -2.83 -4.34 -16.03
N SER A 39 -2.20 -3.48 -15.24
CA SER A 39 -2.40 -3.38 -13.79
C SER A 39 -1.89 -2.04 -13.27
N THR A 40 -2.51 -1.52 -12.22
CA THR A 40 -2.07 -0.30 -11.50
C THR A 40 -0.68 -0.42 -10.88
N ARG A 41 -0.17 -1.64 -10.74
CA ARG A 41 1.17 -1.96 -10.25
C ARG A 41 2.29 -1.76 -11.27
N TYR A 42 2.00 -1.82 -12.57
CA TYR A 42 3.04 -1.60 -13.60
C TYR A 42 3.47 -0.13 -13.65
N PRO A 43 4.74 0.15 -14.02
CA PRO A 43 5.23 1.52 -14.22
C PRO A 43 4.30 2.36 -15.11
N ALA A 44 4.07 3.61 -14.75
CA ALA A 44 3.44 4.58 -15.63
C ALA A 44 4.44 5.00 -16.71
N VAL A 45 4.02 5.04 -17.97
CA VAL A 45 4.85 5.40 -19.13
C VAL A 45 4.50 6.76 -19.73
N ALA A 46 3.28 7.25 -19.48
CA ALA A 46 2.79 8.59 -19.78
C ALA A 46 1.53 8.90 -18.95
N VAL A 47 1.14 10.18 -18.92
CA VAL A 47 -0.20 10.61 -18.50
C VAL A 47 -0.97 11.08 -19.74
N ILE A 48 -2.19 10.58 -19.91
CA ILE A 48 -3.11 11.01 -20.97
C ILE A 48 -4.04 12.05 -20.36
N PRO A 49 -4.01 13.33 -20.78
CA PRO A 49 -4.91 14.36 -20.28
C PRO A 49 -6.38 14.04 -20.61
N ALA A 50 -7.33 14.41 -19.75
CA ALA A 50 -8.76 14.21 -19.98
C ALA A 50 -9.23 14.81 -21.32
N GLY A 51 -10.13 14.11 -22.02
CA GLY A 51 -10.66 14.48 -23.34
C GLY A 51 -9.74 14.20 -24.53
N SER A 52 -8.50 13.75 -24.30
CA SER A 52 -7.57 13.40 -25.39
C SER A 52 -8.03 12.16 -26.14
N SER A 53 -7.93 12.18 -27.47
CA SER A 53 -8.14 11.00 -28.33
C SER A 53 -6.99 9.99 -28.18
N VAL A 54 -7.33 8.70 -28.29
CA VAL A 54 -6.43 7.54 -28.19
C VAL A 54 -6.85 6.49 -29.21
N GLU A 55 -5.90 5.75 -29.79
CA GLU A 55 -6.21 4.60 -30.65
C GLU A 55 -6.19 3.32 -29.83
N ILE A 56 -7.34 2.65 -29.69
CA ILE A 56 -7.49 1.37 -28.98
C ILE A 56 -7.01 0.25 -29.90
N ARG A 57 -5.83 -0.31 -29.60
CA ARG A 57 -5.17 -1.37 -30.38
C ARG A 57 -5.69 -2.78 -30.01
N GLY A 58 -6.32 -2.92 -28.84
CA GLY A 58 -7.00 -4.14 -28.38
C GLY A 58 -7.23 -4.12 -26.87
N CYS A 59 -8.08 -5.01 -26.35
CA CYS A 59 -8.31 -5.13 -24.90
C CYS A 59 -8.21 -6.58 -24.42
N LEU A 60 -7.97 -6.78 -23.13
CA LEU A 60 -7.98 -8.10 -22.50
C LEU A 60 -9.42 -8.58 -22.27
N SER A 61 -9.61 -9.90 -22.33
CA SER A 61 -10.92 -10.56 -22.17
C SER A 61 -11.31 -10.83 -20.71
N ASP A 62 -10.32 -10.97 -19.83
CA ASP A 62 -10.45 -11.34 -18.41
C ASP A 62 -10.50 -10.11 -17.48
N VAL A 63 -9.81 -9.03 -17.84
CA VAL A 63 -9.81 -7.75 -17.12
C VAL A 63 -10.02 -6.58 -18.07
N ASN A 64 -10.70 -5.51 -17.63
CA ASN A 64 -11.00 -4.35 -18.48
C ASN A 64 -9.79 -3.41 -18.65
N TRP A 65 -8.73 -3.92 -19.28
CA TRP A 65 -7.54 -3.16 -19.68
C TRP A 65 -7.35 -3.21 -21.19
N CYS A 66 -7.00 -2.07 -21.77
CA CYS A 66 -6.82 -1.89 -23.21
C CYS A 66 -5.41 -1.38 -23.52
N ASP A 67 -4.77 -1.98 -24.52
CA ASP A 67 -3.59 -1.46 -25.19
C ASP A 67 -4.03 -0.29 -26.07
N VAL A 68 -3.46 0.88 -25.80
CA VAL A 68 -3.77 2.12 -26.49
C VAL A 68 -2.50 2.76 -27.05
N GLU A 69 -2.67 3.57 -28.08
CA GLU A 69 -1.63 4.43 -28.62
C GLU A 69 -1.99 5.90 -28.39
N PHE A 70 -1.01 6.67 -27.90
CA PHE A 70 -1.15 8.08 -27.55
C PHE A 70 0.16 8.82 -27.82
N TYR A 71 0.13 9.84 -28.69
CA TYR A 71 1.32 10.56 -29.21
C TYR A 71 2.46 9.61 -29.67
N GLY A 72 2.11 8.54 -30.39
CA GLY A 72 3.07 7.52 -30.86
C GLY A 72 3.66 6.62 -29.76
N GLY A 73 3.37 6.89 -28.49
CA GLY A 73 3.67 6.00 -27.38
C GLY A 73 2.60 4.91 -27.24
N ARG A 74 3.04 3.70 -26.88
CA ARG A 74 2.15 2.57 -26.56
C ARG A 74 2.07 2.35 -25.06
N GLY A 75 0.93 1.83 -24.60
CA GLY A 75 0.77 1.37 -23.22
C GLY A 75 -0.67 0.97 -22.89
N TRP A 76 -0.88 0.64 -21.62
CA TRP A 76 -2.13 0.07 -21.13
C TRP A 76 -2.92 1.06 -20.27
N VAL A 77 -4.23 1.13 -20.49
CA VAL A 77 -5.19 1.97 -19.73
C VAL A 77 -6.40 1.13 -19.36
N SER A 78 -7.00 1.35 -18.19
CA SER A 78 -8.28 0.72 -17.82
C SER A 78 -9.40 1.27 -18.69
N GLY A 79 -10.21 0.40 -19.29
CA GLY A 79 -11.33 0.80 -20.16
C GLY A 79 -12.38 1.66 -19.44
N GLN A 80 -12.41 1.63 -18.10
CA GLN A 80 -13.24 2.52 -17.27
C GLN A 80 -12.89 4.02 -17.44
N TYR A 81 -11.69 4.35 -17.94
CA TYR A 81 -11.27 5.73 -18.20
C TYR A 81 -11.24 6.09 -19.70
N VAL A 82 -11.78 5.23 -20.56
CA VAL A 82 -11.85 5.45 -22.01
C VAL A 82 -13.30 5.36 -22.47
N GLN A 83 -13.74 6.31 -23.28
CA GLN A 83 -15.04 6.28 -23.96
C GLN A 83 -14.86 6.20 -25.46
N ALA A 84 -15.63 5.32 -26.11
CA ALA A 84 -15.74 5.23 -27.56
C ALA A 84 -17.13 5.68 -28.01
N LEU A 85 -17.27 6.05 -29.30
CA LEU A 85 -18.57 6.33 -29.90
C LEU A 85 -19.23 5.04 -30.37
N TYR A 86 -20.38 4.71 -29.78
CA TYR A 86 -21.23 3.60 -30.19
C TYR A 86 -22.65 4.12 -30.43
N GLN A 87 -23.19 3.93 -31.64
CA GLN A 87 -24.55 4.35 -32.01
C GLN A 87 -24.84 5.82 -31.62
N GLN A 88 -23.94 6.73 -31.98
CA GLN A 88 -23.99 8.18 -31.66
C GLN A 88 -23.93 8.54 -30.16
N ARG A 89 -23.64 7.57 -29.27
CA ARG A 89 -23.49 7.80 -27.83
C ARG A 89 -22.05 7.49 -27.39
N ARG A 90 -21.53 8.24 -26.42
CA ARG A 90 -20.28 7.89 -25.74
C ARG A 90 -20.56 6.76 -24.76
N VAL A 91 -19.87 5.63 -24.90
CA VAL A 91 -19.94 4.49 -23.98
C VAL A 91 -18.57 4.21 -23.41
N TYR A 92 -18.49 3.86 -22.12
CA TYR A 92 -17.25 3.41 -21.51
C TYR A 92 -16.80 2.10 -22.15
N VAL A 93 -15.50 1.99 -22.46
CA VAL A 93 -14.94 0.80 -23.08
C VAL A 93 -14.96 -0.34 -22.06
N GLY A 94 -15.55 -1.45 -22.46
CA GLY A 94 -15.69 -2.65 -21.64
C GLY A 94 -16.10 -3.86 -22.49
N PRO A 95 -16.02 -5.09 -21.95
CA PRO A 95 -16.13 -6.33 -22.73
C PRO A 95 -17.38 -6.44 -23.60
N GLN A 96 -18.51 -5.91 -23.15
CA GLN A 96 -19.77 -5.89 -23.90
C GLN A 96 -19.72 -5.05 -25.19
N TYR A 97 -18.79 -4.09 -25.28
CA TYR A 97 -18.62 -3.21 -26.44
C TYR A 97 -17.44 -3.57 -27.33
N TYR A 98 -16.53 -4.46 -26.93
CA TYR A 98 -15.34 -4.77 -27.74
C TYR A 98 -15.71 -5.23 -29.16
N ARG A 99 -16.54 -6.27 -29.30
CA ARG A 99 -16.97 -6.80 -30.60
C ARG A 99 -17.80 -5.79 -31.42
N PRO A 100 -18.81 -5.09 -30.85
CA PRO A 100 -19.53 -4.03 -31.58
C PRO A 100 -18.66 -2.85 -32.04
N LEU A 101 -17.56 -2.55 -31.36
CA LEU A 101 -16.59 -1.51 -31.72
C LEU A 101 -15.43 -2.02 -32.59
N GLY A 102 -15.40 -3.29 -32.97
CA GLY A 102 -14.30 -3.90 -33.72
C GLY A 102 -12.99 -4.06 -32.94
N ILE A 103 -13.00 -3.84 -31.63
CA ILE A 103 -11.81 -3.94 -30.77
C ILE A 103 -11.41 -5.42 -30.63
N PRO A 104 -10.17 -5.80 -31.00
CA PRO A 104 -9.73 -7.18 -30.87
C PRO A 104 -9.46 -7.54 -29.40
N MET A 105 -9.79 -8.78 -29.04
CA MET A 105 -9.34 -9.38 -27.78
C MET A 105 -7.89 -9.83 -27.94
N ILE A 106 -7.00 -9.31 -27.10
CA ILE A 106 -5.56 -9.56 -27.14
C ILE A 106 -5.08 -10.24 -25.86
N ARG A 107 -3.80 -10.63 -25.85
CA ARG A 107 -3.12 -11.20 -24.68
C ARG A 107 -1.91 -10.35 -24.35
N PHE A 108 -1.69 -10.08 -23.07
CA PHE A 108 -0.49 -9.40 -22.61
C PHE A 108 0.61 -10.42 -22.27
N SER A 109 1.83 -10.14 -22.71
CA SER A 109 3.07 -10.79 -22.29
C SER A 109 4.08 -9.67 -22.04
N VAL A 110 4.61 -9.59 -20.82
CA VAL A 110 5.64 -8.61 -20.46
C VAL A 110 6.80 -8.71 -21.44
N ASP A 111 7.31 -9.93 -21.64
CA ASP A 111 8.44 -10.23 -22.53
C ASP A 111 8.25 -9.61 -23.92
N ASN A 112 7.23 -10.05 -24.67
CA ASN A 112 7.05 -9.60 -26.06
C ASN A 112 6.69 -8.11 -26.17
N TYR A 113 5.88 -7.60 -25.25
CA TYR A 113 5.40 -6.21 -25.31
C TYR A 113 6.52 -5.22 -24.95
N TRP A 114 7.32 -5.53 -23.92
CA TRP A 114 8.43 -4.68 -23.49
C TRP A 114 9.59 -4.75 -24.48
N ASP A 115 9.86 -5.93 -25.05
CA ASP A 115 10.84 -6.12 -26.14
C ASP A 115 10.47 -5.34 -27.40
N ARG A 116 9.20 -4.97 -27.59
CA ARG A 116 8.77 -4.19 -28.75
C ARG A 116 8.75 -2.69 -28.49
N TYR A 117 8.23 -2.26 -27.35
CA TYR A 117 7.92 -0.84 -27.12
C TYR A 117 8.79 -0.15 -26.06
N TYR A 118 9.52 -0.90 -25.22
CA TYR A 118 10.17 -0.35 -24.03
C TYR A 118 11.66 -0.68 -23.86
N ARG A 119 12.36 -1.25 -24.86
CA ARG A 119 13.82 -1.53 -24.78
C ARG A 119 14.67 -0.34 -24.28
N ASN A 120 14.24 0.87 -24.60
CA ASN A 120 14.93 2.12 -24.26
C ASN A 120 14.43 2.76 -22.95
N ARG A 121 13.62 2.05 -22.15
CA ARG A 121 13.17 2.51 -20.82
C ARG A 121 14.07 1.94 -19.72
N ASP A 122 14.29 2.74 -18.68
CA ASP A 122 15.07 2.40 -17.50
C ASP A 122 14.56 1.13 -16.77
N PHE A 123 13.24 0.98 -16.67
CA PHE A 123 12.60 -0.19 -16.05
C PHE A 123 12.71 -1.48 -16.88
N TYR A 124 13.14 -1.42 -18.15
CA TYR A 124 13.26 -2.60 -19.01
C TYR A 124 14.25 -3.64 -18.46
N ARG A 125 15.30 -3.20 -17.75
CA ARG A 125 16.25 -4.10 -17.06
C ARG A 125 15.61 -4.97 -15.97
N GLU A 126 14.39 -4.65 -15.54
CA GLU A 126 13.62 -5.41 -14.55
C GLU A 126 12.55 -6.30 -15.19
N ARG A 127 12.47 -6.37 -16.53
CA ARG A 127 11.53 -7.21 -17.30
C ARG A 127 11.32 -8.60 -16.71
N ASP A 128 12.38 -9.35 -16.42
CA ASP A 128 12.30 -10.72 -15.91
C ASP A 128 11.66 -10.83 -14.51
N ARG A 129 11.68 -9.74 -13.73
CA ARG A 129 10.93 -9.61 -12.47
C ARG A 129 9.44 -9.45 -12.76
N TRP A 130 9.10 -8.60 -13.72
CA TRP A 130 7.72 -8.29 -14.11
C TRP A 130 7.04 -9.44 -14.85
N SER A 131 7.76 -10.25 -15.63
CA SER A 131 7.22 -11.43 -16.34
C SER A 131 6.66 -12.50 -15.40
N ARG A 132 6.99 -12.48 -14.10
CA ARG A 132 6.40 -13.34 -13.06
C ARG A 132 5.02 -12.87 -12.56
N GLY A 133 4.53 -11.74 -13.08
CA GLY A 133 3.28 -11.10 -12.67
C GLY A 133 3.49 -10.03 -11.60
N PRO A 134 2.69 -8.95 -11.62
CA PRO A 134 2.93 -7.78 -10.79
C PRO A 134 2.59 -8.00 -9.31
N ASP A 135 1.66 -8.93 -9.01
CA ASP A 135 1.24 -9.23 -7.63
C ASP A 135 2.27 -10.04 -6.83
N TYR A 136 3.15 -10.79 -7.50
CA TYR A 136 4.23 -11.55 -6.86
C TYR A 136 5.14 -10.62 -6.03
N TYR A 137 5.50 -9.46 -6.60
CA TYR A 137 6.40 -8.50 -5.98
C TYR A 137 5.82 -7.81 -4.73
N TYR A 138 4.53 -7.48 -4.74
CA TYR A 138 3.92 -6.79 -3.60
C TYR A 138 3.64 -7.74 -2.44
N ARG A 139 3.28 -9.00 -2.73
CA ARG A 139 3.08 -10.02 -1.68
C ARG A 139 4.35 -10.26 -0.86
N ASP A 140 5.50 -10.32 -1.51
CA ASP A 140 6.80 -10.46 -0.83
C ASP A 140 7.20 -9.21 -0.03
N ARG A 141 6.82 -8.02 -0.48
CA ARG A 141 7.05 -6.78 0.26
C ARG A 141 6.19 -6.71 1.51
N ASP A 142 4.89 -6.94 1.38
CA ASP A 142 3.93 -6.96 2.50
C ASP A 142 4.33 -8.01 3.56
N ASN A 143 4.87 -9.15 3.12
CA ASN A 143 5.42 -10.16 4.02
C ASN A 143 6.69 -9.66 4.76
N ARG A 144 7.65 -9.03 4.06
CA ARG A 144 8.86 -8.49 4.70
C ARG A 144 8.57 -7.35 5.67
N ASP A 145 7.60 -6.50 5.34
CA ASP A 145 7.20 -5.39 6.20
C ASP A 145 6.49 -5.95 7.46
N ARG A 146 5.63 -6.98 7.33
CA ARG A 146 5.10 -7.74 8.48
C ARG A 146 6.16 -8.45 9.32
N ASP A 147 7.17 -9.05 8.69
CA ASP A 147 8.27 -9.71 9.39
C ASP A 147 9.11 -8.71 10.19
N ARG A 148 9.22 -7.47 9.69
CA ARG A 148 9.85 -6.36 10.42
C ARG A 148 9.01 -5.94 11.62
N ASP A 149 7.72 -5.69 11.42
CA ASP A 149 6.79 -5.32 12.50
C ASP A 149 6.75 -6.39 13.61
N ASN A 150 6.77 -7.67 13.23
CA ASN A 150 6.84 -8.78 14.18
C ASN A 150 8.17 -8.78 14.97
N ARG A 151 9.31 -8.55 14.33
CA ARG A 151 10.61 -8.44 15.01
C ARG A 151 10.68 -7.26 15.97
N ASP A 152 10.10 -6.12 15.60
CA ASP A 152 10.09 -4.92 16.45
C ASP A 152 9.10 -5.09 17.62
N ARG A 153 7.98 -5.80 17.42
CA ARG A 153 7.10 -6.27 18.50
C ARG A 153 7.83 -7.26 19.45
N ASP A 154 8.58 -8.23 18.93
CA ASP A 154 9.37 -9.18 19.74
C ASP A 154 10.46 -8.48 20.55
N ARG A 155 11.06 -7.41 20.03
CA ARG A 155 11.99 -6.55 20.79
C ARG A 155 11.28 -5.85 21.93
N ASN A 156 10.11 -5.24 21.68
CA ASN A 156 9.33 -4.57 22.72
C ASN A 156 8.93 -5.52 23.86
N TRP A 157 8.54 -6.76 23.54
CA TRP A 157 8.28 -7.78 24.56
C TRP A 157 9.51 -8.08 25.41
N ARG A 158 10.67 -8.34 24.78
CA ARG A 158 11.94 -8.60 25.49
C ARG A 158 12.44 -7.42 26.32
N GLU A 159 12.12 -6.19 25.92
CA GLU A 159 12.41 -4.98 26.69
C GLU A 159 11.48 -4.87 27.91
N ARG A 160 10.17 -5.09 27.75
CA ARG A 160 9.21 -5.16 28.87
C ARG A 160 9.58 -6.25 29.90
N ASP A 161 10.03 -7.41 29.43
CA ASP A 161 10.43 -8.51 30.32
C ASP A 161 11.69 -8.14 31.12
N ARG A 162 12.68 -7.47 30.50
CA ARG A 162 13.85 -6.95 31.22
C ARG A 162 13.49 -5.84 32.22
N ASP A 163 12.57 -4.95 31.86
CA ASP A 163 12.09 -3.90 32.77
C ASP A 163 11.32 -4.49 33.96
N ARG A 164 10.70 -5.66 33.78
CA ARG A 164 10.04 -6.40 34.86
C ARG A 164 11.06 -7.08 35.77
N ASP A 165 12.01 -7.83 35.19
CA ASP A 165 13.14 -8.43 35.93
C ASP A 165 13.94 -7.38 36.72
N GLY A 166 14.10 -6.17 36.17
CA GLY A 166 14.72 -5.03 36.86
C GLY A 166 13.96 -4.65 38.13
N ARG A 167 12.66 -4.36 38.01
CA ARG A 167 11.80 -3.99 39.15
C ARG A 167 11.73 -5.08 40.22
N ASP A 168 11.71 -6.34 39.83
CA ASP A 168 11.67 -7.46 40.78
C ASP A 168 13.02 -7.58 41.54
N ARG A 169 14.16 -7.34 40.88
CA ARG A 169 15.48 -7.24 41.56
C ARG A 169 15.60 -6.04 42.49
N ASP A 170 15.05 -4.89 42.10
CA ASP A 170 15.05 -3.69 42.96
C ASP A 170 14.19 -3.93 44.21
N ARG A 171 13.03 -4.58 44.06
CA ARG A 171 12.17 -5.00 45.19
C ARG A 171 12.86 -6.01 46.10
N ASP A 172 13.61 -6.96 45.56
CA ASP A 172 14.43 -7.91 46.33
C ASP A 172 15.61 -7.25 47.07
N ARG A 173 16.07 -6.08 46.60
CA ARG A 173 17.11 -5.28 47.26
C ARG A 173 16.52 -4.50 48.43
N ASP A 174 15.43 -3.78 48.19
CA ASP A 174 14.66 -3.07 49.23
C ASP A 174 14.25 -4.00 50.38
N GLY A 175 13.89 -5.26 50.07
CA GLY A 175 13.60 -6.27 51.09
C GLY A 175 14.80 -6.59 51.99
N ARG A 176 15.97 -6.83 51.39
CA ARG A 176 17.20 -7.16 52.14
C ARG A 176 17.74 -6.01 52.98
N ASP A 177 17.56 -4.78 52.53
CA ASP A 177 18.00 -3.61 53.29
C ASP A 177 17.07 -3.36 54.49
N ARG A 178 15.74 -3.58 54.38
CA ARG A 178 14.84 -3.61 55.55
C ARG A 178 15.18 -4.72 56.55
N ASP A 179 15.55 -5.91 56.06
CA ASP A 179 15.96 -7.04 56.91
C ASP A 179 17.28 -6.77 57.65
N ARG A 180 18.10 -5.81 57.21
CA ARG A 180 19.28 -5.33 57.94
C ARG A 180 18.90 -4.34 59.04
N ASP A 181 18.07 -3.35 58.74
CA ASP A 181 17.62 -2.36 59.72
C ASP A 181 16.96 -3.04 60.94
N TRP A 182 16.07 -4.00 60.71
CA TRP A 182 15.45 -4.81 61.77
C TRP A 182 16.45 -5.60 62.65
N ARG A 183 17.62 -5.98 62.11
CA ARG A 183 18.66 -6.71 62.87
C ARG A 183 19.54 -5.77 63.69
N ASP A 184 19.76 -4.54 63.23
CA ASP A 184 20.54 -3.54 63.97
C ASP A 184 19.75 -2.95 65.14
N ASP A 185 18.44 -2.74 64.98
CA ASP A 185 17.57 -2.29 66.08
C ASP A 185 17.48 -3.33 67.22
N ASN A 186 17.37 -4.62 66.88
CA ASN A 186 17.30 -5.68 67.89
C ASN A 186 18.63 -5.78 68.69
N GLN A 187 19.78 -5.62 68.04
CA GLN A 187 21.10 -5.56 68.71
C GLN A 187 21.32 -4.30 69.56
N ARG A 188 20.58 -3.21 69.29
CA ARG A 188 20.58 -2.01 70.15
C ARG A 188 19.67 -2.16 71.37
N GLY A 189 18.53 -2.84 71.21
CA GLY A 189 17.59 -3.12 72.30
C GLY A 189 18.18 -3.95 73.44
N ASP A 190 18.96 -4.99 73.11
CA ASP A 190 19.56 -5.89 74.11
C ASP A 190 20.69 -5.24 74.93
N ARG A 191 21.33 -4.19 74.41
CA ARG A 191 22.39 -3.44 75.13
C ARG A 191 21.85 -2.43 76.16
N GLN A 192 20.54 -2.13 76.14
CA GLN A 192 19.93 -1.13 77.03
C GLN A 192 19.10 -1.74 78.17
N ARG A 193 19.07 -3.07 78.31
CA ARG A 193 18.42 -3.78 79.44
C ARG A 193 19.38 -4.13 80.59
N GLY A 194 20.57 -3.54 80.62
CA GLY A 194 21.57 -3.75 81.67
C GLY A 194 21.48 -2.78 82.85
N ASP A 195 21.14 -1.51 82.60
CA ASP A 195 21.46 -0.43 83.54
C ASP A 195 20.30 0.56 83.78
N LEU A 196 20.16 0.92 85.07
CA LEU A 196 19.55 2.15 85.60
C LEU A 196 18.03 2.35 85.48
N GLN A 197 17.38 1.70 86.44
CA GLN A 197 16.31 2.25 87.27
C GLN A 197 16.46 3.75 87.63
N ARG A 198 15.50 4.61 87.23
CA ARG A 198 14.94 5.83 87.91
C ARG A 198 14.30 6.82 86.92
N GLY A 199 13.27 7.56 87.37
CA GLY A 199 13.06 8.95 86.94
C GLY A 199 11.97 9.24 85.91
N ASP A 200 10.75 9.47 86.40
CA ASP A 200 9.94 10.69 86.17
C ASP A 200 9.63 11.20 84.74
N LEU A 201 8.34 11.11 84.41
CA LEU A 201 7.49 12.15 83.80
C LEU A 201 8.17 13.39 83.17
N GLN A 202 8.02 13.56 81.84
CA GLN A 202 7.17 14.65 81.33
C GLN A 202 6.72 14.42 79.87
N ARG A 203 5.55 14.99 79.56
CA ARG A 203 4.82 14.91 78.28
C ARG A 203 5.25 16.06 77.37
N GLY A 204 5.51 15.80 76.09
CA GLY A 204 5.89 16.83 75.10
C GLY A 204 5.18 16.63 73.78
N ASP A 205 4.15 17.44 73.52
CA ASP A 205 3.30 17.37 72.32
C ASP A 205 3.94 18.05 71.08
N ARG A 206 3.89 17.38 69.92
CA ARG A 206 4.03 17.92 68.54
C ARG A 206 3.21 17.02 67.60
N GLN A 207 2.01 17.37 67.09
CA GLN A 207 1.72 18.32 66.00
C GLN A 207 2.73 18.20 64.85
N GLY A 208 2.42 17.53 63.75
CA GLY A 208 1.59 18.00 62.60
C GLY A 208 2.49 17.87 61.34
N ASP A 209 2.06 17.66 60.10
CA ASP A 209 0.74 17.68 59.45
C ASP A 209 0.68 16.58 58.37
N ASP A 210 -0.46 15.89 58.23
CA ASP A 210 -0.78 15.10 57.03
C ASP A 210 -1.39 15.99 55.94
N ARG A 211 -0.76 16.08 54.76
CA ARG A 211 -1.42 16.65 53.56
C ARG A 211 -1.13 15.83 52.31
N ARG A 212 -2.12 15.02 51.92
CA ARG A 212 -2.24 14.46 50.56
C ARG A 212 -2.62 15.58 49.58
N GLY A 213 -1.82 15.77 48.53
CA GLY A 213 -2.22 16.52 47.33
C GLY A 213 -2.77 15.56 46.26
N ASP A 214 -4.06 15.69 45.93
CA ASP A 214 -4.69 15.06 44.76
C ASP A 214 -4.83 16.12 43.66
N ASP A 215 -3.86 16.20 42.75
CA ASP A 215 -3.89 17.15 41.62
C ASP A 215 -4.26 16.45 40.31
N ARG A 216 -5.56 16.36 40.07
CA ARG A 216 -6.13 16.01 38.77
C ARG A 216 -5.85 17.13 37.76
N ARG A 217 -5.03 16.87 36.74
CA ARG A 217 -4.90 17.78 35.59
C ARG A 217 -6.06 17.61 34.61
N PRO A 218 -6.77 18.69 34.21
CA PRO A 218 -7.77 18.63 33.15
C PRO A 218 -7.13 18.71 31.76
N ASP A 219 -7.89 18.30 30.75
CA ASP A 219 -7.51 18.29 29.33
C ASP A 219 -6.91 19.61 28.84
N ARG A 220 -5.87 19.50 28.02
CA ARG A 220 -5.59 20.46 26.94
C ARG A 220 -5.45 19.69 25.63
N ARG A 221 -6.34 19.98 24.69
CA ARG A 221 -6.24 19.57 23.29
C ARG A 221 -5.43 20.65 22.60
N ASP A 222 -4.18 20.35 22.24
CA ASP A 222 -3.39 21.27 21.44
C ASP A 222 -3.89 21.19 19.99
N PHE A 223 -4.66 22.22 19.59
CA PHE A 223 -5.12 22.43 18.21
C PHE A 223 -4.06 23.21 17.43
N ASP A 224 -3.12 22.50 16.82
CA ASP A 224 -2.26 23.07 15.77
C ASP A 224 -3.05 23.17 14.44
N CYS A 225 -3.78 24.28 14.20
CA CYS A 225 -4.25 24.58 12.83
C CYS A 225 -3.00 24.79 11.95
N ARG A 226 -2.76 23.88 10.99
CA ARG A 226 -1.72 24.06 9.96
C ARG A 226 -2.26 24.92 8.80
N PRO A 227 -1.40 25.62 8.04
CA PRO A 227 -1.85 26.41 6.90
C PRO A 227 -2.54 25.52 5.84
N GLY A 228 -3.82 25.78 5.59
CA GLY A 228 -4.64 25.07 4.60
C GLY A 228 -5.64 24.03 5.15
N ASP A 229 -5.93 24.04 6.45
CA ASP A 229 -6.91 23.13 7.06
C ASP A 229 -8.34 23.74 7.05
N PRO A 230 -9.31 23.20 6.27
CA PRO A 230 -10.60 23.84 6.00
C PRO A 230 -11.63 23.75 7.14
N SER A 231 -11.21 23.40 8.36
CA SER A 231 -12.04 23.48 9.58
C SER A 231 -11.72 24.68 10.48
N CYS A 232 -10.80 25.56 10.05
CA CYS A 232 -10.48 26.81 10.76
C CYS A 232 -11.00 28.08 10.03
N ASP A 233 -11.85 27.92 8.99
CA ASP A 233 -12.48 29.01 8.22
C ASP A 233 -14.00 29.14 8.54
N GLU A 234 -14.37 30.13 9.35
CA GLU A 234 -15.74 30.72 9.48
C GLU A 234 -15.67 32.25 9.32
#